data_AF-H1DEE9-F1
#
_entry.id   AF-H1DEE9-F1
#
_cell.length_a   1.000
_cell.length_b   1.000
_cell.length_c   1.000
_cell.angle_alpha   90.00
_cell.angle_beta   90.00
_cell.angle_gamma   90.00
#
_symmetry.space_group_name_H-M   'P 1'
#
loop_
_entity.id
_entity.type
_entity.pdbx_description
1 polymer ?
#
loop_
_entity_poly.entity_id
_entity_poly.type
_entity_poly.pdbx_seq_one_letter_code
_entity_poly.pdbx_strand_id
1 'polypeptide(L)'
;MKPISFILIFVFVCNIVFAQTDGNKKSSFQLSFISPIGTNGRYSREYTNDYSLNLLVGVSKNERRFTLGGLSNIILSDAKGVQVAGLSNYVGNSGEGMQWAGLANVNKGRFNGLQIAGLFNTATCVRGVQIAGLVNVANDVKGVQWAGLLNIARNSDVPIGLINIIKNGEMGMAVTYDGIGNAVASFRSGGKYTYGILGIGYNHKMKKNGLVAEAGLGAHIPVLKWLRINNELKVSSIGCDLSNPVYNAGYLLLSAFRIGRHFELFGGGSINYMETKNRDAENVFPNHSLWKGNNSEKLQQAYVGYQVGAQFIF
;
A
#
# COMPACT_ATOMS: atom_id res chain seq x y z
N MET A 1 -23.87 -41.91 -16.98
CA MET A 1 -23.23 -41.14 -15.88
C MET A 1 -22.15 -41.96 -15.17
N LYS A 2 -21.01 -42.28 -15.80
CA LYS A 2 -19.89 -43.02 -15.14
C LYS A 2 -18.51 -42.81 -15.83
N PRO A 3 -17.89 -41.62 -15.73
CA PRO A 3 -16.42 -41.57 -15.78
C PRO A 3 -15.75 -40.83 -14.61
N ILE A 4 -16.50 -40.06 -13.81
CA ILE A 4 -15.92 -39.21 -12.74
C ILE A 4 -15.49 -40.03 -11.50
N SER A 5 -16.19 -41.11 -11.17
CA SER A 5 -15.84 -41.98 -10.02
C SER A 5 -14.51 -42.72 -10.20
N PHE A 6 -14.13 -43.07 -11.44
CA PHE A 6 -12.89 -43.80 -11.68
C PHE A 6 -11.66 -42.91 -11.52
N ILE A 7 -11.76 -41.62 -11.87
CA ILE A 7 -10.66 -40.65 -11.70
C ILE A 7 -10.43 -40.36 -10.21
N LEU A 8 -11.49 -40.21 -9.41
CA LEU A 8 -11.39 -40.01 -7.96
C LEU A 8 -10.76 -41.21 -7.23
N ILE A 9 -11.12 -42.43 -7.64
CA ILE A 9 -10.53 -43.66 -7.08
C ILE A 9 -9.07 -43.83 -7.55
N PHE A 10 -8.76 -43.47 -8.80
CA PHE A 10 -7.39 -43.52 -9.33
C PHE A 10 -6.45 -42.52 -8.63
N VAL A 11 -6.93 -41.31 -8.31
CA VAL A 11 -6.20 -40.33 -7.50
C VAL A 11 -6.01 -40.83 -6.06
N PHE A 12 -6.96 -41.58 -5.51
CA PHE A 12 -6.83 -42.16 -4.17
C PHE A 12 -5.82 -43.32 -4.11
N VAL A 13 -5.78 -44.16 -5.15
CA VAL A 13 -4.89 -45.33 -5.22
C VAL A 13 -3.43 -44.95 -5.52
N CYS A 14 -3.18 -43.89 -6.30
CA CYS A 14 -1.80 -43.42 -6.56
C CYS A 14 -1.09 -42.84 -5.33
N ASN A 15 -1.80 -42.46 -4.26
CA ASN A 15 -1.18 -41.93 -3.04
C ASN A 15 -0.58 -43.02 -2.12
N ILE A 16 -0.90 -44.30 -2.32
CA ILE A 16 -0.39 -45.39 -1.48
C ILE A 16 1.05 -45.80 -1.86
N VAL A 17 1.52 -45.43 -3.07
CA VAL A 17 2.79 -45.94 -3.63
C VAL A 17 4.02 -45.04 -3.36
N PHE A 18 3.86 -43.86 -2.76
CA PHE A 18 4.99 -42.97 -2.39
C PHE A 18 5.14 -42.77 -0.87
N ALA A 19 4.92 -43.82 -0.09
CA ALA A 19 5.44 -43.89 1.27
C ALA A 19 6.96 -44.15 1.23
N GLN A 20 7.73 -43.17 0.75
CA GLN A 20 9.18 -43.18 0.86
C GLN A 20 9.61 -42.68 2.24
N THR A 21 10.40 -43.52 2.88
CA THR A 21 11.16 -43.30 4.11
C THR A 21 12.11 -42.11 3.97
N ASP A 22 11.64 -40.95 4.42
CA ASP A 22 12.43 -39.81 4.88
C ASP A 22 11.74 -39.35 6.17
N GLY A 23 12.46 -38.97 7.21
CA GLY A 23 11.90 -38.54 8.51
C GLY A 23 10.97 -37.30 8.48
N ASN A 24 10.56 -36.83 7.31
CA ASN A 24 9.59 -35.77 7.10
C ASN A 24 8.36 -36.31 6.37
N LYS A 25 7.19 -36.24 7.01
CA LYS A 25 5.90 -36.57 6.41
C LYS A 25 5.63 -35.64 5.22
N LYS A 26 5.38 -36.22 4.04
CA LYS A 26 5.09 -35.51 2.79
C LYS A 26 3.75 -36.00 2.24
N SER A 27 2.97 -35.09 1.67
CA SER A 27 1.75 -35.43 0.93
C SER A 27 1.68 -34.60 -0.35
N SER A 28 1.28 -35.22 -1.45
CA SER A 28 1.05 -34.50 -2.69
C SER A 28 -0.22 -33.65 -2.60
N PHE A 29 -1.23 -34.09 -1.83
CA PHE A 29 -2.53 -33.45 -1.76
C PHE A 29 -3.12 -33.50 -0.35
N GLN A 30 -3.44 -32.33 0.19
CA GLN A 30 -4.21 -32.18 1.43
C GLN A 30 -5.60 -31.64 1.11
N LEU A 31 -6.64 -32.39 1.46
CA LEU A 31 -8.00 -31.88 1.57
C LEU A 31 -8.41 -31.87 3.06
N SER A 32 -8.85 -30.72 3.58
CA SER A 32 -9.36 -30.60 4.95
C SER A 32 -10.58 -29.68 5.02
N PHE A 33 -11.50 -29.96 5.95
CA PHE A 33 -12.58 -29.02 6.29
C PHE A 33 -12.06 -27.98 7.29
N ILE A 34 -11.60 -28.47 8.43
CA ILE A 34 -10.84 -27.74 9.45
C ILE A 34 -9.77 -28.71 9.94
N SER A 35 -8.49 -28.33 9.98
CA SER A 35 -7.49 -29.22 10.57
C SER A 35 -7.83 -29.46 12.05
N PRO A 36 -7.91 -30.73 12.52
CA PRO A 36 -7.37 -31.97 11.93
C PRO A 36 -8.33 -32.82 11.06
N ILE A 37 -9.55 -32.38 10.80
CA ILE A 37 -10.54 -33.08 9.96
C ILE A 37 -10.13 -32.95 8.48
N GLY A 38 -9.34 -33.92 8.01
CA GLY A 38 -8.88 -34.00 6.63
C GLY A 38 -7.97 -35.20 6.36
N THR A 39 -7.50 -35.29 5.13
CA THR A 39 -6.57 -36.33 4.62
C THR A 39 -5.33 -36.56 5.49
N ASN A 40 -4.73 -35.50 6.03
CA ASN A 40 -3.54 -35.58 6.90
C ASN A 40 -3.86 -35.75 8.41
N GLY A 41 -5.15 -35.70 8.77
CA GLY A 41 -5.62 -36.00 10.12
C GLY A 41 -5.02 -35.14 11.23
N ARG A 42 -4.76 -35.76 12.39
CA ARG A 42 -4.15 -35.11 13.57
C ARG A 42 -2.69 -34.69 13.35
N TYR A 43 -2.06 -35.23 12.31
CA TYR A 43 -0.65 -35.01 12.03
C TYR A 43 -0.40 -33.91 10.99
N SER A 44 -1.42 -33.18 10.51
CA SER A 44 -1.25 -32.16 9.46
C SER A 44 -0.11 -31.17 9.74
N ARG A 45 0.13 -30.83 11.01
CA ARG A 45 1.24 -29.98 11.49
C ARG A 45 2.65 -30.49 11.15
N GLU A 46 2.80 -31.76 10.82
CA GLU A 46 4.07 -32.40 10.48
C GLU A 46 4.23 -32.59 8.96
N TYR A 47 3.13 -32.47 8.19
CA TYR A 47 3.13 -32.70 6.76
C TYR A 47 3.64 -31.51 5.96
N THR A 48 4.49 -31.82 4.98
CA THR A 48 4.82 -30.93 3.86
C THR A 48 3.92 -31.27 2.69
N ASN A 49 3.11 -30.31 2.24
CA ASN A 49 2.16 -30.52 1.14
C ASN A 49 2.60 -29.83 -0.15
N ASP A 50 2.30 -30.44 -1.31
CA ASP A 50 2.39 -29.74 -2.60
C ASP A 50 1.15 -28.90 -2.87
N TYR A 51 -0.02 -29.52 -2.71
CA TYR A 51 -1.32 -28.90 -2.92
C TYR A 51 -2.18 -29.06 -1.67
N SER A 52 -2.81 -27.98 -1.23
CA SER A 52 -3.69 -27.99 -0.06
C SER A 52 -4.99 -27.23 -0.33
N LEU A 53 -6.12 -27.90 -0.13
CA LEU A 53 -7.46 -27.33 -0.17
C LEU A 53 -8.06 -27.45 1.23
N ASN A 54 -8.22 -26.32 1.91
CA ASN A 54 -8.77 -26.24 3.25
C ASN A 54 -10.06 -25.44 3.21
N LEU A 55 -11.21 -26.05 3.52
CA LEU A 55 -12.50 -25.37 3.38
C LEU A 55 -12.66 -24.22 4.38
N LEU A 56 -12.16 -24.38 5.61
CA LEU A 56 -12.15 -23.33 6.63
C LEU A 56 -10.72 -23.00 7.04
N VAL A 57 -10.08 -23.85 7.84
CA VAL A 57 -8.73 -23.60 8.38
C VAL A 57 -7.80 -24.76 8.07
N GLY A 58 -6.74 -24.46 7.34
CA GLY A 58 -5.64 -25.39 7.06
C GLY A 58 -4.48 -25.20 8.01
N VAL A 59 -3.93 -26.29 8.53
CA VAL A 59 -2.66 -26.27 9.28
C VAL A 59 -1.70 -27.25 8.65
N SER A 60 -0.48 -26.81 8.34
CA SER A 60 0.58 -27.66 7.79
C SER A 60 1.98 -27.28 8.29
N LYS A 61 2.95 -28.17 8.11
CA LYS A 61 4.37 -27.85 8.38
C LYS A 61 4.90 -26.91 7.29
N ASN A 62 4.77 -27.33 6.05
CA ASN A 62 5.24 -26.61 4.86
C ASN A 62 4.24 -26.75 3.71
N GLU A 63 4.24 -25.77 2.80
CA GLU A 63 3.48 -25.79 1.55
C GLU A 63 4.43 -25.48 0.38
N ARG A 64 4.33 -26.20 -0.74
CA ARG A 64 5.32 -26.09 -1.83
C ARG A 64 4.81 -25.47 -3.14
N ARG A 65 3.51 -25.60 -3.46
CA ARG A 65 2.98 -25.14 -4.76
C ARG A 65 1.71 -24.32 -4.65
N PHE A 66 0.64 -24.87 -4.08
CA PHE A 66 -0.65 -24.20 -4.02
C PHE A 66 -1.40 -24.52 -2.73
N THR A 67 -1.89 -23.48 -2.07
CA THR A 67 -2.66 -23.61 -0.83
C THR A 67 -3.87 -22.69 -0.91
N LEU A 68 -5.07 -23.24 -0.76
CA LEU A 68 -6.31 -22.50 -0.62
C LEU A 68 -6.90 -22.75 0.77
N GLY A 69 -7.24 -21.68 1.47
CA GLY A 69 -7.96 -21.71 2.74
C GLY A 69 -9.24 -20.88 2.63
N GLY A 70 -10.41 -21.46 2.86
CA GLY A 70 -11.64 -20.66 2.80
C GLY A 70 -11.69 -19.56 3.85
N LEU A 71 -11.09 -19.77 5.03
CA LEU A 71 -10.84 -18.71 6.01
C LEU A 71 -9.34 -18.46 6.19
N SER A 72 -8.57 -19.47 6.61
CA SER A 72 -7.17 -19.25 6.97
C SER A 72 -6.25 -20.43 6.64
N ASN A 73 -5.00 -20.11 6.32
CA ASN A 73 -3.90 -21.08 6.22
C ASN A 73 -2.85 -20.77 7.29
N ILE A 74 -2.45 -21.78 8.07
CA ILE A 74 -1.42 -21.70 9.10
C ILE A 74 -0.30 -22.67 8.75
N ILE A 75 0.81 -22.14 8.26
CA ILE A 75 1.97 -22.90 7.82
C ILE A 75 3.07 -22.67 8.86
N LEU A 76 3.46 -23.72 9.58
CA LEU A 76 4.31 -23.58 10.77
C LEU A 76 5.77 -23.25 10.42
N SER A 77 6.22 -23.62 9.23
CA SER A 77 7.58 -23.37 8.74
C SER A 77 7.53 -22.58 7.43
N ASP A 78 7.77 -23.21 6.28
CA ASP A 78 8.00 -22.50 5.02
C ASP A 78 6.86 -22.70 4.02
N ALA A 79 6.57 -21.65 3.26
CA ALA A 79 5.50 -21.66 2.27
C ALA A 79 6.01 -21.18 0.92
N LYS A 80 5.85 -22.00 -0.12
CA LYS A 80 6.27 -21.69 -1.49
C LYS A 80 5.09 -21.83 -2.46
N GLY A 81 5.11 -21.01 -3.51
CA GLY A 81 4.09 -21.00 -4.54
C GLY A 81 2.96 -20.02 -4.26
N VAL A 82 1.72 -20.42 -4.51
CA VAL A 82 0.54 -19.56 -4.41
C VAL A 82 -0.28 -19.94 -3.17
N GLN A 83 -0.49 -18.99 -2.27
CA GLN A 83 -1.32 -19.14 -1.08
C GLN A 83 -2.49 -18.16 -1.16
N VAL A 84 -3.71 -18.66 -1.06
CA VAL A 84 -4.93 -17.87 -1.06
C VAL A 84 -5.73 -18.20 0.19
N ALA A 85 -6.11 -17.18 0.94
CA ALA A 85 -6.98 -17.31 2.10
C ALA A 85 -8.12 -16.29 2.05
N GLY A 86 -9.33 -16.70 2.44
CA GLY A 86 -10.46 -15.77 2.56
C GLY A 86 -10.21 -14.67 3.59
N LEU A 87 -9.54 -14.97 4.70
CA LEU A 87 -9.19 -14.02 5.75
C LEU A 87 -7.67 -13.87 5.92
N SER A 88 -6.94 -14.94 6.18
CA SER A 88 -5.51 -14.79 6.54
C SER A 88 -4.58 -15.93 6.16
N ASN A 89 -3.35 -15.59 5.79
CA ASN A 89 -2.23 -16.54 5.71
C ASN A 89 -1.22 -16.25 6.82
N TYR A 90 -0.82 -17.27 7.55
CA TYR A 90 0.24 -17.22 8.55
C TYR A 90 1.37 -18.18 8.16
N VAL A 91 2.60 -17.68 8.09
CA VAL A 91 3.81 -18.45 7.82
C VAL A 91 4.82 -18.23 8.94
N GLY A 92 5.13 -19.31 9.67
CA GLY A 92 5.99 -19.28 10.85
C GLY A 92 7.47 -19.05 10.55
N ASN A 93 7.90 -19.22 9.30
CA ASN A 93 9.25 -18.90 8.84
C ASN A 93 9.23 -18.10 7.52
N SER A 94 9.70 -18.67 6.40
CA SER A 94 9.90 -17.93 5.16
C SER A 94 8.83 -18.24 4.12
N GLY A 95 8.47 -17.23 3.33
CA GLY A 95 7.53 -17.36 2.22
C GLY A 95 8.13 -17.01 0.87
N GLU A 96 7.72 -17.70 -0.19
CA GLU A 96 8.15 -17.45 -1.56
C GLU A 96 6.97 -17.60 -2.53
N GLY A 97 6.79 -16.66 -3.45
CA GLY A 97 5.73 -16.70 -4.46
C GLY A 97 4.63 -15.65 -4.24
N MET A 98 3.36 -16.06 -4.27
CA MET A 98 2.21 -15.16 -4.13
C MET A 98 1.40 -15.51 -2.89
N GLN A 99 1.10 -14.52 -2.06
CA GLN A 99 0.22 -14.64 -0.90
C GLN A 99 -0.93 -13.66 -1.02
N TRP A 100 -2.16 -14.17 -1.04
CA TRP A 100 -3.39 -13.38 -1.06
C TRP A 100 -4.22 -13.70 0.18
N ALA A 101 -4.62 -12.66 0.90
CA ALA A 101 -5.53 -12.76 2.04
C ALA A 101 -6.58 -11.66 2.00
N GLY A 102 -7.84 -11.98 2.32
CA GLY A 102 -8.88 -10.95 2.41
C GLY A 102 -8.62 -9.92 3.52
N LEU A 103 -7.94 -10.30 4.60
CA LEU A 103 -7.57 -9.38 5.69
C LEU A 103 -6.06 -9.25 5.86
N ALA A 104 -5.33 -10.36 6.06
CA ALA A 104 -3.95 -10.27 6.54
C ALA A 104 -3.01 -11.38 6.05
N ASN A 105 -1.78 -11.01 5.68
CA ASN A 105 -0.67 -11.95 5.54
C ASN A 105 0.40 -11.69 6.61
N VAL A 106 0.83 -12.75 7.29
CA VAL A 106 1.83 -12.68 8.37
C VAL A 106 2.94 -13.68 8.09
N ASN A 107 4.15 -13.18 7.86
CA ASN A 107 5.35 -14.00 7.73
C ASN A 107 6.34 -13.61 8.83
N LYS A 108 6.72 -14.55 9.69
CA LYS A 108 7.68 -14.25 10.76
C LYS A 108 9.10 -14.02 10.23
N GLY A 109 9.46 -14.69 9.13
CA GLY A 109 10.76 -14.59 8.49
C GLY A 109 10.75 -13.72 7.24
N ARG A 110 11.50 -14.17 6.24
CA ARG A 110 11.67 -13.50 4.96
C ARG A 110 10.53 -13.85 4.01
N PHE A 111 10.08 -12.88 3.23
CA PHE A 111 9.16 -13.08 2.11
C PHE A 111 9.80 -12.66 0.78
N ASN A 112 9.69 -13.49 -0.25
CA ASN A 112 10.13 -13.19 -1.61
C ASN A 112 8.96 -13.34 -2.59
N GLY A 113 8.49 -12.25 -3.21
CA GLY A 113 7.42 -12.29 -4.21
C GLY A 113 6.35 -11.22 -3.98
N LEU A 114 5.07 -11.60 -4.14
CA LEU A 114 3.92 -10.70 -4.08
C LEU A 114 3.00 -11.03 -2.89
N GLN A 115 2.81 -10.07 -1.99
CA GLN A 115 1.91 -10.15 -0.85
C GLN A 115 0.75 -9.16 -1.03
N ILE A 116 -0.49 -9.64 -1.01
CA ILE A 116 -1.71 -8.84 -1.13
C ILE A 116 -2.63 -9.14 0.05
N ALA A 117 -2.98 -8.11 0.81
CA ALA A 117 -3.90 -8.18 1.93
C ALA A 117 -4.92 -7.04 1.89
N GLY A 118 -6.16 -7.32 2.30
CA GLY A 118 -7.18 -6.26 2.39
C GLY A 118 -6.88 -5.23 3.48
N LEU A 119 -6.27 -5.62 4.61
CA LEU A 119 -5.94 -4.71 5.70
C LEU A 119 -4.44 -4.55 5.91
N PHE A 120 -3.71 -5.64 6.19
CA PHE A 120 -2.29 -5.53 6.50
C PHE A 120 -1.40 -6.69 6.05
N ASN A 121 -0.14 -6.38 5.72
CA ASN A 121 0.93 -7.38 5.58
C ASN A 121 2.02 -7.16 6.61
N THR A 122 2.61 -8.24 7.11
CA THR A 122 3.83 -8.18 7.92
C THR A 122 4.84 -9.24 7.53
N ALA A 123 6.10 -8.83 7.41
CA ALA A 123 7.24 -9.71 7.13
C ALA A 123 8.52 -9.10 7.69
N THR A 124 9.49 -9.91 8.13
CA THR A 124 10.77 -9.34 8.62
C THR A 124 11.57 -8.71 7.48
N CYS A 125 11.77 -9.45 6.39
CA CYS A 125 12.47 -8.96 5.19
C CYS A 125 11.64 -9.27 3.95
N VAL A 126 11.53 -8.31 3.03
CA VAL A 126 10.71 -8.43 1.83
C VAL A 126 11.58 -8.19 0.60
N ARG A 127 11.52 -9.11 -0.36
CA ARG A 127 12.05 -8.89 -1.71
C ARG A 127 10.90 -9.06 -2.70
N GLY A 128 10.40 -7.96 -3.24
CA GLY A 128 9.24 -7.96 -4.13
C GLY A 128 8.23 -6.87 -3.77
N VAL A 129 6.95 -7.22 -3.78
CA VAL A 129 5.85 -6.25 -3.66
C VAL A 129 4.93 -6.62 -2.50
N GLN A 130 4.61 -5.65 -1.64
CA GLN A 130 3.58 -5.74 -0.61
C GLN A 130 2.46 -4.74 -0.92
N ILE A 131 1.22 -5.20 -0.93
CA ILE A 131 0.02 -4.39 -1.15
C ILE A 131 -0.94 -4.66 0.01
N ALA A 132 -1.21 -3.65 0.82
CA ALA A 132 -2.17 -3.69 1.91
C ALA A 132 -3.18 -2.56 1.76
N GLY A 133 -4.45 -2.79 2.09
CA GLY A 133 -5.42 -1.68 2.09
C GLY A 133 -5.08 -0.60 3.12
N LEU A 134 -4.55 -0.96 4.29
CA LEU A 134 -4.25 0.01 5.35
C LEU A 134 -2.77 0.06 5.73
N VAL A 135 -2.15 -1.07 6.09
CA VAL A 135 -0.83 -1.07 6.75
C VAL A 135 0.13 -2.13 6.22
N ASN A 136 1.37 -1.75 5.91
CA ASN A 136 2.47 -2.72 5.78
C ASN A 136 3.51 -2.51 6.87
N VAL A 137 4.02 -3.61 7.44
CA VAL A 137 5.11 -3.59 8.43
C VAL A 137 6.22 -4.53 8.00
N ALA A 138 7.43 -4.00 7.85
CA ALA A 138 8.63 -4.81 7.63
C ALA A 138 9.88 -4.20 8.28
N ASN A 139 11.00 -4.90 8.31
CA ASN A 139 12.28 -4.25 8.63
C ASN A 139 12.95 -3.75 7.34
N ASP A 140 13.20 -4.66 6.40
CA ASP A 140 13.93 -4.35 5.17
C ASP A 140 13.12 -4.73 3.94
N VAL A 141 12.83 -3.76 3.07
CA VAL A 141 12.11 -3.99 1.81
C VAL A 141 12.93 -3.61 0.60
N LYS A 142 13.20 -4.61 -0.22
CA LYS A 142 13.78 -4.48 -1.55
C LYS A 142 12.67 -4.64 -2.59
N GLY A 143 12.03 -3.52 -2.92
CA GLY A 143 10.93 -3.45 -3.88
C GLY A 143 9.90 -2.40 -3.46
N VAL A 144 8.61 -2.71 -3.66
CA VAL A 144 7.51 -1.76 -3.46
C VAL A 144 6.68 -2.14 -2.23
N GLN A 145 6.36 -1.16 -1.38
CA GLN A 145 5.38 -1.31 -0.31
C GLN A 145 4.23 -0.34 -0.53
N TRP A 146 3.07 -0.84 -0.94
CA TRP A 146 1.87 -0.05 -1.11
C TRP A 146 0.91 -0.28 0.06
N ALA A 147 0.57 0.80 0.77
CA ALA A 147 -0.42 0.81 1.84
C ALA A 147 -1.31 2.04 1.69
N GLY A 148 -2.63 1.91 1.87
CA GLY A 148 -3.51 3.08 1.78
C GLY A 148 -3.23 4.13 2.84
N LEU A 149 -2.81 3.72 4.05
CA LEU A 149 -2.54 4.64 5.16
C LEU A 149 -1.06 4.65 5.56
N LEU A 150 -0.50 3.51 5.96
CA LEU A 150 0.74 3.49 6.72
C LEU A 150 1.72 2.40 6.24
N ASN A 151 2.94 2.80 5.91
CA ASN A 151 4.07 1.87 5.78
C ASN A 151 5.05 2.08 6.93
N ILE A 152 5.48 1.00 7.59
CA ILE A 152 6.53 1.02 8.61
C ILE A 152 7.68 0.14 8.15
N ALA A 153 8.87 0.72 8.02
CA ALA A 153 10.09 -0.04 7.76
C ALA A 153 11.35 0.58 8.36
N ARG A 154 12.42 -0.21 8.48
CA ARG A 154 13.77 0.33 8.71
C ARG A 154 14.36 0.85 7.40
N ASN A 155 14.24 0.06 6.33
CA ASN A 155 14.69 0.40 4.98
C ASN A 155 13.59 0.07 3.97
N SER A 156 13.21 1.04 3.14
CA SER A 156 12.31 0.85 2.01
C SER A 156 12.58 1.92 0.96
N ASP A 157 12.87 1.51 -0.27
CA ASP A 157 13.17 2.45 -1.35
C ASP A 157 11.90 3.10 -1.92
N VAL A 158 10.83 2.30 -2.07
CA VAL A 158 9.56 2.71 -2.71
C VAL A 158 8.35 2.41 -1.81
N PRO A 159 8.21 3.08 -0.66
CA PRO A 159 6.99 3.04 0.14
C PRO A 159 5.95 4.03 -0.41
N ILE A 160 4.79 3.52 -0.79
CA ILE A 160 3.66 4.28 -1.29
C ILE A 160 2.56 4.18 -0.24
N GLY A 161 2.32 5.28 0.45
CA GLY A 161 1.27 5.40 1.45
C GLY A 161 1.21 6.82 1.98
N LEU A 162 0.09 7.15 2.63
CA LEU A 162 -0.15 8.50 3.14
C LEU A 162 0.88 8.90 4.20
N ILE A 163 1.28 7.95 5.04
CA ILE A 163 2.33 8.08 6.04
C ILE A 163 3.34 6.94 5.83
N ASN A 164 4.62 7.26 5.73
CA ASN A 164 5.68 6.26 5.60
C ASN A 164 6.74 6.49 6.67
N ILE A 165 6.71 5.67 7.72
CA ILE A 165 7.69 5.72 8.81
C ILE A 165 8.85 4.81 8.44
N ILE A 166 9.83 5.38 7.73
CA ILE A 166 11.02 4.66 7.26
C ILE A 166 12.23 5.17 8.03
N LYS A 167 12.83 4.33 8.89
CA LYS A 167 13.91 4.76 9.80
C LYS A 167 15.11 5.39 9.06
N ASN A 168 15.50 4.80 7.93
CA ASN A 168 16.59 5.29 7.09
C ASN A 168 16.08 6.02 5.83
N GLY A 169 14.83 6.47 5.85
CA GLY A 169 14.20 7.25 4.78
C GLY A 169 14.33 8.76 5.01
N GLU A 170 13.46 9.53 4.37
CA GLU A 170 13.38 10.98 4.54
C GLU A 170 12.07 11.35 5.23
N MET A 171 12.16 12.04 6.37
CA MET A 171 11.03 12.66 7.06
C MET A 171 11.30 14.15 7.20
N GLY A 172 10.26 14.97 7.11
CA GLY A 172 10.44 16.40 7.18
C GLY A 172 9.14 17.19 7.30
N MET A 173 9.30 18.45 7.66
CA MET A 173 8.24 19.44 7.66
C MET A 173 8.47 20.43 6.52
N ALA A 174 7.45 20.72 5.72
CA ALA A 174 7.53 21.69 4.65
C ALA A 174 6.47 22.76 4.79
N VAL A 175 6.84 24.01 4.49
CA VAL A 175 5.90 25.12 4.34
C VAL A 175 5.78 25.42 2.86
N THR A 176 4.56 25.41 2.34
CA THR A 176 4.27 25.68 0.93
C THR A 176 3.30 26.85 0.78
N TYR A 177 3.45 27.56 -0.33
CA TYR A 177 2.52 28.60 -0.76
C TYR A 177 2.16 28.40 -2.24
N ASP A 178 0.87 28.49 -2.57
CA ASP A 178 0.36 28.30 -3.93
C ASP A 178 -0.34 29.54 -4.52
N GLY A 179 -0.57 29.51 -5.83
CA GLY A 179 -1.19 30.63 -6.56
C GLY A 179 -2.65 30.95 -6.15
N ILE A 180 -3.36 30.00 -5.53
CA ILE A 180 -4.72 30.23 -4.99
C ILE A 180 -4.70 30.74 -3.55
N GLY A 181 -3.51 30.94 -2.98
CA GLY A 181 -3.28 31.59 -1.70
C GLY A 181 -3.33 30.68 -0.49
N ASN A 182 -3.17 29.36 -0.69
CA ASN A 182 -2.97 28.44 0.42
C ASN A 182 -1.55 28.58 0.96
N ALA A 183 -1.42 28.78 2.27
CA ALA A 183 -0.18 28.57 3.01
C ALA A 183 -0.33 27.29 3.85
N VAL A 184 0.44 26.24 3.57
CA VAL A 184 0.28 24.91 4.18
C VAL A 184 1.57 24.48 4.85
N ALA A 185 1.46 24.04 6.11
CA ALA A 185 2.50 23.28 6.79
C ALA A 185 2.20 21.78 6.60
N SER A 186 3.16 21.04 6.05
CA SER A 186 2.98 19.63 5.69
C SER A 186 4.07 18.75 6.29
N PHE A 187 3.67 17.64 6.87
CA PHE A 187 4.53 16.52 7.18
C PHE A 187 4.71 15.67 5.92
N ARG A 188 5.97 15.45 5.55
CA ARG A 188 6.39 14.66 4.39
C ARG A 188 7.20 13.48 4.90
N SER A 189 6.77 12.26 4.58
CA SER A 189 7.41 11.04 5.11
C SER A 189 7.49 9.96 4.05
N GLY A 190 8.70 9.42 3.84
CA GLY A 190 8.97 8.57 2.69
C GLY A 190 10.26 7.77 2.76
N GLY A 191 10.44 7.00 1.70
CA GLY A 191 11.68 6.30 1.41
C GLY A 191 12.57 7.12 0.47
N LYS A 192 13.38 6.42 -0.31
CA LYS A 192 14.33 7.04 -1.23
C LYS A 192 13.66 7.69 -2.43
N TYR A 193 12.61 7.09 -2.97
CA TYR A 193 11.98 7.52 -4.22
C TYR A 193 10.55 8.03 -4.05
N THR A 194 9.83 7.61 -3.01
CA THR A 194 8.42 7.96 -2.82
C THR A 194 8.15 8.39 -1.39
N TYR A 195 7.17 9.27 -1.22
CA TYR A 195 6.79 9.85 0.06
C TYR A 195 5.29 10.17 0.09
N GLY A 196 4.74 10.23 1.30
CA GLY A 196 3.39 10.70 1.59
C GLY A 196 3.44 12.13 2.12
N ILE A 197 2.34 12.85 1.90
CA ILE A 197 2.17 14.24 2.30
C ILE A 197 0.88 14.35 3.10
N LEU A 198 0.97 14.96 4.28
CA LEU A 198 -0.17 15.36 5.09
C LEU A 198 0.06 16.77 5.57
N GLY A 199 -0.87 17.68 5.36
CA GLY A 199 -0.71 19.07 5.71
C GLY A 199 -1.97 19.74 6.20
N ILE A 200 -1.76 20.78 6.97
CA ILE A 200 -2.80 21.71 7.41
C ILE A 200 -2.33 23.13 7.13
N GLY A 201 -3.27 24.02 6.84
CA GLY A 201 -2.92 25.35 6.39
C GLY A 201 -4.07 26.34 6.45
N TYR A 202 -3.84 27.47 5.83
CA TYR A 202 -4.80 28.56 5.74
C TYR A 202 -4.78 29.20 4.35
N ASN A 203 -5.97 29.43 3.79
CA ASN A 203 -6.19 30.20 2.58
C ASN A 203 -6.60 31.63 2.94
N HIS A 204 -5.75 32.60 2.61
CA HIS A 204 -6.00 34.02 2.94
C HIS A 204 -6.92 34.74 1.94
N LYS A 205 -7.22 34.14 0.78
CA LYS A 205 -8.20 34.69 -0.18
C LYS A 205 -9.64 34.31 0.18
N MET A 206 -9.82 33.30 1.02
CA MET A 206 -11.11 32.84 1.51
C MET A 206 -11.64 33.78 2.59
N LYS A 207 -12.80 34.42 2.34
CA LYS A 207 -13.39 35.42 3.24
C LYS A 207 -13.91 34.85 4.57
N LYS A 208 -14.36 33.59 4.58
CA LYS A 208 -14.89 32.91 5.76
C LYS A 208 -14.22 31.55 5.93
N ASN A 209 -13.60 31.34 7.09
CA ASN A 209 -12.91 30.12 7.50
C ASN A 209 -11.98 29.50 6.44
N GLY A 210 -10.78 30.04 6.33
CA GLY A 210 -9.78 29.61 5.36
C GLY A 210 -9.01 28.33 5.71
N LEU A 211 -9.43 27.52 6.70
CA LEU A 211 -8.69 26.32 7.08
C LEU A 211 -8.51 25.37 5.88
N VAL A 212 -7.29 24.90 5.65
CA VAL A 212 -6.95 23.96 4.58
C VAL A 212 -6.46 22.66 5.19
N ALA A 213 -6.97 21.53 4.71
CA ALA A 213 -6.40 20.21 4.95
C ALA A 213 -5.91 19.63 3.62
N GLU A 214 -4.70 19.07 3.59
CA GLU A 214 -4.06 18.52 2.41
C GLU A 214 -3.56 17.08 2.67
N ALA A 215 -3.75 16.22 1.68
CA ALA A 215 -3.20 14.87 1.63
C ALA A 215 -2.64 14.61 0.23
N GLY A 216 -1.55 13.85 0.14
CA GLY A 216 -0.95 13.57 -1.16
C GLY A 216 0.12 12.49 -1.16
N LEU A 217 0.55 12.15 -2.36
CA LEU A 217 1.66 11.24 -2.65
C LEU A 217 2.66 11.96 -3.53
N GLY A 218 3.94 11.73 -3.27
CA GLY A 218 5.02 12.30 -4.03
C GLY A 218 6.06 11.28 -4.47
N ALA A 219 6.71 11.57 -5.59
CA ALA A 219 7.84 10.82 -6.10
C ALA A 219 9.03 11.75 -6.42
N HIS A 220 10.21 11.39 -5.92
CA HIS A 220 11.47 12.06 -6.18
C HIS A 220 12.19 11.40 -7.36
N ILE A 221 12.53 12.17 -8.37
CA ILE A 221 13.43 11.77 -9.45
C ILE A 221 14.77 12.47 -9.20
N PRO A 222 15.77 11.79 -8.63
CA PRO A 222 17.08 12.38 -8.42
C PRO A 222 17.76 12.65 -9.77
N VAL A 223 18.12 13.90 -10.04
CA VAL A 223 18.83 14.30 -11.27
C VAL A 223 20.32 14.48 -10.96
N LEU A 224 20.62 15.23 -9.90
CA LEU A 224 21.96 15.46 -9.36
C LEU A 224 21.92 15.31 -7.83
N LYS A 225 23.08 15.32 -7.17
CA LYS A 225 23.15 15.26 -5.69
C LYS A 225 22.43 16.43 -5.00
N TRP A 226 22.34 17.57 -5.67
CA TRP A 226 21.73 18.80 -5.16
C TRP A 226 20.43 19.18 -5.88
N LEU A 227 20.05 18.48 -6.97
CA LEU A 227 18.85 18.76 -7.76
C LEU A 227 18.01 17.49 -7.93
N ARG A 228 16.74 17.57 -7.56
CA ARG A 228 15.75 16.53 -7.85
C ARG A 228 14.48 17.14 -8.42
N ILE A 229 13.74 16.33 -9.15
CA ILE A 229 12.41 16.70 -9.66
C ILE A 229 11.39 15.95 -8.81
N ASN A 230 10.52 16.70 -8.15
CA ASN A 230 9.44 16.18 -7.34
C ASN A 230 8.16 16.18 -8.16
N ASN A 231 7.53 15.02 -8.26
CA ASN A 231 6.20 14.86 -8.83
C ASN A 231 5.24 14.64 -7.66
N GLU A 232 4.26 15.52 -7.48
CA GLU A 232 3.30 15.42 -6.37
C GLU A 232 1.87 15.31 -6.93
N LEU A 233 1.10 14.38 -6.36
CA LEU A 233 -0.36 14.31 -6.52
C LEU A 233 -0.97 14.68 -5.18
N LYS A 234 -1.76 15.75 -5.14
CA LYS A 234 -2.30 16.31 -3.91
C LYS A 234 -3.79 16.54 -4.02
N VAL A 235 -4.48 16.31 -2.92
CA VAL A 235 -5.88 16.66 -2.71
C VAL A 235 -5.94 17.58 -1.51
N SER A 236 -6.61 18.72 -1.65
CA SER A 236 -6.83 19.67 -0.59
C SER A 236 -8.30 20.01 -0.45
N SER A 237 -8.72 20.24 0.79
CA SER A 237 -10.04 20.74 1.17
C SER A 237 -9.83 22.11 1.81
N ILE A 238 -10.48 23.14 1.27
CA ILE A 238 -10.41 24.52 1.75
C ILE A 238 -11.77 24.85 2.39
N GLY A 239 -11.74 25.33 3.62
CA GLY A 239 -12.93 25.58 4.43
C GLY A 239 -13.51 24.32 5.05
N CYS A 240 -12.68 23.46 5.66
CA CYS A 240 -13.10 22.14 6.15
C CYS A 240 -14.24 22.16 7.19
N ASP A 241 -14.43 23.25 7.95
CA ASP A 241 -15.54 23.33 8.92
C ASP A 241 -16.84 23.92 8.33
N LEU A 242 -16.85 24.24 7.04
CA LEU A 242 -18.06 24.71 6.35
C LEU A 242 -18.86 23.51 5.80
N SER A 243 -20.18 23.69 5.69
CA SER A 243 -21.08 22.68 5.11
C SER A 243 -20.77 22.34 3.65
N ASN A 244 -20.05 23.21 2.95
CA ASN A 244 -19.66 23.05 1.54
C ASN A 244 -18.21 23.53 1.33
N PRO A 245 -17.19 22.69 1.60
CA PRO A 245 -15.79 23.03 1.34
C PRO A 245 -15.49 23.11 -0.16
N VAL A 246 -14.36 23.73 -0.50
CA VAL A 246 -13.78 23.68 -1.85
C VAL A 246 -12.80 22.52 -1.90
N TYR A 247 -12.99 21.60 -2.84
CA TYR A 247 -12.04 20.52 -3.09
C TYR A 247 -11.13 20.90 -4.25
N ASN A 248 -9.85 20.60 -4.12
CA ASN A 248 -8.84 20.80 -5.17
C ASN A 248 -7.99 19.54 -5.29
N ALA A 249 -7.89 18.98 -6.49
CA ALA A 249 -6.99 17.89 -6.83
C ALA A 249 -5.96 18.38 -7.85
N GLY A 250 -4.67 18.22 -7.56
CA GLY A 250 -3.59 18.78 -8.36
C GLY A 250 -2.46 17.81 -8.61
N TYR A 251 -1.93 17.83 -9.83
CA TYR A 251 -0.63 17.28 -10.17
C TYR A 251 0.39 18.43 -10.22
N LEU A 252 1.53 18.26 -9.56
CA LEU A 252 2.58 19.26 -9.46
C LEU A 252 3.91 18.68 -9.95
N LEU A 253 4.60 19.46 -10.76
CA LEU A 253 5.96 19.19 -11.22
C LEU A 253 6.88 20.26 -10.65
N LEU A 254 7.69 19.88 -9.67
CA LEU A 254 8.49 20.81 -8.86
C LEU A 254 9.98 20.53 -9.04
N SER A 255 10.74 21.58 -9.35
CA SER A 255 12.20 21.53 -9.26
C SER A 255 12.59 21.75 -7.80
N ALA A 256 13.41 20.86 -7.24
CA ALA A 256 13.78 20.87 -5.84
C ALA A 256 15.30 20.86 -5.66
N PHE A 257 15.81 21.86 -4.95
CA PHE A 257 17.20 22.13 -4.71
C PHE A 257 17.54 21.80 -3.25
N ARG A 258 18.39 20.80 -3.05
CA ARG A 258 18.82 20.36 -1.73
C ARG A 258 20.04 21.17 -1.27
N ILE A 259 19.88 21.84 -0.12
CA ILE A 259 20.92 22.64 0.52
C ILE A 259 21.42 21.88 1.75
N GLY A 260 22.57 21.22 1.60
CA GLY A 260 23.11 20.34 2.64
C GLY A 260 22.26 19.08 2.84
N ARG A 261 22.05 18.65 4.09
CA ARG A 261 21.29 17.42 4.43
C ARG A 261 19.88 17.69 4.95
N HIS A 262 19.63 18.90 5.46
CA HIS A 262 18.43 19.20 6.23
C HIS A 262 17.48 20.18 5.54
N PHE A 263 17.88 20.82 4.43
CA PHE A 263 17.04 21.83 3.79
C PHE A 263 16.84 21.53 2.31
N GLU A 264 15.62 21.78 1.85
CA GLU A 264 15.26 21.72 0.44
C GLU A 264 14.33 22.88 0.08
N LEU A 265 14.67 23.59 -0.99
CA LEU A 265 13.81 24.61 -1.59
C LEU A 265 13.23 24.05 -2.88
N PHE A 266 11.94 24.21 -3.09
CA PHE A 266 11.29 23.68 -4.27
C PHE A 266 10.24 24.63 -4.84
N GLY A 267 10.04 24.56 -6.14
CA GLY A 267 9.02 25.33 -6.82
C GLY A 267 8.75 24.82 -8.23
N GLY A 268 7.54 25.08 -8.72
CA GLY A 268 7.16 24.66 -10.07
C GLY A 268 5.69 24.87 -10.37
N GLY A 269 5.29 24.33 -11.52
CA GLY A 269 3.93 24.45 -12.03
C GLY A 269 3.03 23.31 -11.58
N SER A 270 1.72 23.56 -11.63
CA SER A 270 0.69 22.57 -11.31
C SER A 270 -0.47 22.62 -12.29
N ILE A 271 -1.09 21.46 -12.53
CA ILE A 271 -2.38 21.35 -13.22
C ILE A 271 -3.38 20.86 -12.19
N ASN A 272 -4.46 21.61 -12.02
CA ASN A 272 -5.38 21.43 -10.91
C ASN A 272 -6.82 21.38 -11.40
N TYR A 273 -7.64 20.64 -10.66
CA TYR A 273 -9.08 20.55 -10.81
C TYR A 273 -9.73 20.93 -9.48
N MET A 274 -10.51 22.01 -9.50
CA MET A 274 -11.24 22.53 -8.35
C MET A 274 -12.74 22.38 -8.50
N GLU A 275 -13.39 22.17 -7.37
CA GLU A 275 -14.82 21.96 -7.26
C GLU A 275 -15.37 22.58 -5.98
N THR A 276 -16.50 23.27 -6.08
CA THR A 276 -17.28 23.68 -4.91
C THR A 276 -18.78 23.73 -5.19
N LYS A 277 -19.57 23.57 -4.13
CA LYS A 277 -21.02 23.86 -4.11
C LYS A 277 -21.34 25.23 -3.52
N ASN A 278 -20.33 25.91 -2.95
CA ASN A 278 -20.50 27.21 -2.30
C ASN A 278 -20.14 28.35 -3.25
N ARG A 279 -21.11 29.20 -3.61
CA ARG A 279 -20.88 30.36 -4.48
C ARG A 279 -20.07 31.47 -3.80
N ASP A 280 -20.07 31.55 -2.47
CA ASP A 280 -19.26 32.54 -1.74
C ASP A 280 -17.74 32.25 -1.84
N ALA A 281 -17.38 31.03 -2.25
CA ALA A 281 -16.00 30.60 -2.43
C ALA A 281 -15.41 30.94 -3.81
N GLU A 282 -16.15 31.65 -4.68
CA GLU A 282 -15.68 32.06 -6.01
C GLU A 282 -14.40 32.90 -5.95
N ASN A 283 -14.16 33.61 -4.85
CA ASN A 283 -12.94 34.42 -4.62
C ASN A 283 -11.64 33.60 -4.57
N VAL A 284 -11.73 32.29 -4.35
CA VAL A 284 -10.57 31.37 -4.34
C VAL A 284 -10.25 30.88 -5.75
N PHE A 285 -11.22 30.90 -6.66
CA PHE A 285 -11.03 30.42 -8.03
C PHE A 285 -10.15 31.40 -8.81
N PRO A 286 -9.12 30.92 -9.53
CA PRO A 286 -8.25 31.79 -10.30
C PRO A 286 -8.99 32.39 -11.50
N ASN A 287 -8.64 33.61 -11.88
CA ASN A 287 -9.26 34.30 -13.03
C ASN A 287 -8.98 33.61 -14.37
N HIS A 288 -7.91 32.82 -14.45
CA HIS A 288 -7.55 32.06 -15.64
C HIS A 288 -7.92 30.58 -15.47
N SER A 289 -8.68 30.05 -16.43
CA SER A 289 -9.12 28.65 -16.46
C SER A 289 -8.76 28.00 -17.80
N LEU A 290 -8.32 26.75 -17.75
CA LEU A 290 -8.26 25.88 -18.93
C LEU A 290 -9.67 25.40 -19.32
N TRP A 291 -10.52 25.17 -18.32
CA TRP A 291 -11.90 24.77 -18.48
C TRP A 291 -12.72 25.22 -17.28
N LYS A 292 -13.97 25.64 -17.52
CA LYS A 292 -14.92 26.05 -16.48
C LYS A 292 -16.25 25.36 -16.74
N GLY A 293 -16.73 24.62 -15.75
CA GLY A 293 -18.08 24.05 -15.71
C GLY A 293 -18.88 24.78 -14.67
N ASN A 294 -20.00 25.39 -15.07
CA ASN A 294 -20.87 26.11 -14.15
C ASN A 294 -22.31 25.61 -14.33
N ASN A 295 -22.79 24.84 -13.35
CA ASN A 295 -24.19 24.44 -13.26
C ASN A 295 -24.82 25.09 -12.02
N SER A 296 -26.16 25.10 -11.96
CA SER A 296 -26.95 25.70 -10.90
C SER A 296 -26.48 25.35 -9.48
N GLU A 297 -25.97 24.12 -9.30
CA GLU A 297 -25.61 23.53 -8.01
C GLU A 297 -24.09 23.49 -7.73
N LYS A 298 -23.24 23.78 -8.72
CA LYS A 298 -21.82 23.42 -8.63
C LYS A 298 -20.94 24.25 -9.57
N LEU A 299 -19.83 24.75 -9.01
CA LEU A 299 -18.76 25.43 -9.74
C LEU A 299 -17.55 24.50 -9.85
N GLN A 300 -17.07 24.29 -11.07
CA GLN A 300 -15.90 23.46 -11.36
C GLN A 300 -14.93 24.20 -12.28
N GLN A 301 -13.63 24.04 -12.04
CA GLN A 301 -12.61 24.70 -12.85
C GLN A 301 -11.33 23.87 -12.92
N ALA A 302 -10.80 23.71 -14.13
CA ALA A 302 -9.43 23.25 -14.35
C ALA A 302 -8.52 24.45 -14.61
N TYR A 303 -7.35 24.51 -13.98
CA TYR A 303 -6.42 25.63 -14.13
C TYR A 303 -4.96 25.21 -13.98
N VAL A 304 -4.08 26.04 -14.54
CA VAL A 304 -2.64 25.96 -14.31
C VAL A 304 -2.28 26.87 -13.14
N GLY A 305 -1.55 26.34 -12.18
CA GLY A 305 -1.07 27.06 -11.01
C GLY A 305 0.44 26.96 -10.84
N TYR A 306 0.92 27.48 -9.73
CA TYR A 306 2.28 27.30 -9.26
C TYR A 306 2.28 27.06 -7.75
N GLN A 307 3.34 26.42 -7.28
CA GLN A 307 3.62 26.26 -5.87
C GLN A 307 5.10 26.49 -5.62
N VAL A 308 5.41 27.13 -4.50
CA VAL A 308 6.76 27.23 -3.94
C VAL A 308 6.76 26.73 -2.51
N GLY A 309 7.89 26.25 -2.03
CA GLY A 309 8.02 25.81 -0.66
C GLY A 309 9.44 25.56 -0.21
N ALA A 310 9.57 25.40 1.10
CA ALA A 310 10.79 25.02 1.78
C ALA A 310 10.51 23.84 2.70
N GLN A 311 11.39 22.85 2.70
CA GLN A 311 11.31 21.67 3.55
C GLN A 311 12.53 21.57 4.45
N PHE A 312 12.29 21.31 5.73
CA PHE A 312 13.29 20.87 6.69
C PHE A 312 13.19 19.34 6.85
N ILE A 313 14.30 18.64 6.62
CA ILE A 313 14.43 17.18 6.66
C ILE A 313 15.17 16.79 7.94
N PHE A 314 14.69 15.78 8.66
CA PHE A 314 15.27 15.25 9.90
C PHE A 314 15.31 13.72 9.93
#